data_AF-A0A956RYX7-F1
#
_entry.id   AF-A0A956RYX7-F1
#
_cell.length_a   1.000
_cell.length_b   1.000
_cell.length_c   1.000
_cell.angle_alpha   90.00
_cell.angle_beta   90.00
_cell.angle_gamma   90.00
#
_symmetry.space_group_name_H-M   'P 1'
#
loop_
_entity.id
_entity.type
_entity.pdbx_description
1 polymer ?
#
loop_
_entity_poly.entity_id
_entity_poly.type
_entity_poly.pdbx_seq_one_letter_code
_entity_poly.pdbx_strand_id
1 'polypeptide(L)'
;MGAHSTDPTATPVPADGHGGRSARPAGAGTPGAASRSRDSAGDGRRGPGRVGQASAEGRAAALATPPRVGRGGAGGVNPWREPPRAPLFPTSFSTPRREQCVTSSWLSPGLALAGLLLLPDAAFAQDPAPIDSGATAWMLTSTSLVLLMTPGLAMFYGGLVRTKNVLGTMMHAFTAMAIVGVLWAVCGYAMAFGPSVLGGWFGWNPDYFMLRGLENSVAGSAPALVPEYVFAMFQGKFAIITPALIAGAFAERVRFLGFCVFVALWSVLVYNPLCHWVWASDGFFYAQGAIDFAGGTVVHISSGISALVAAIYLGPRRGYPGTAMHPNNLTMTLIGAGLLWVGWFGFNAGSAVSSGESSAHALTVTQIAAAAGALSWLLIEGVRHGKATSLGMASGILAGLVVITPAADVVTPAGAILLGGLASLVSYGAIQIKTRAGYDDSLDVFGIHGCSGIFGALALTFLIRESWRVANTDAGWTVWGQLGVQSAAVGATLLYAGLLTWGIAVLVQSTVGLRLDDADQRAGMDHALHSEHGYGLLNLN
;
A
#
# COMPACT_ATOMS: atom_id res chain seq x y z
N MET A 1 -39.12 32.77 12.28
CA MET A 1 -40.37 33.42 11.80
C MET A 1 -40.05 33.83 10.36
N GLY A 2 -40.46 33.12 9.31
CA GLY A 2 -41.83 32.75 8.90
C GLY A 2 -42.19 33.67 7.70
N ALA A 3 -42.70 33.22 6.55
CA ALA A 3 -43.22 31.90 6.16
C ALA A 3 -43.13 31.69 4.61
N HIS A 4 -43.15 30.43 4.17
CA HIS A 4 -44.04 29.78 3.17
C HIS A 4 -44.68 30.60 2.00
N SER A 5 -44.96 30.06 0.79
CA SER A 5 -44.87 28.69 0.25
C SER A 5 -45.19 28.59 -1.28
N THR A 6 -44.81 27.45 -1.91
CA THR A 6 -45.49 26.69 -3.00
C THR A 6 -45.83 27.32 -4.38
N ASP A 7 -45.14 26.89 -5.45
CA ASP A 7 -45.53 25.79 -6.42
C ASP A 7 -46.99 25.71 -6.97
N PRO A 8 -47.33 25.02 -8.10
CA PRO A 8 -46.58 24.54 -9.30
C PRO A 8 -47.33 24.77 -10.68
N THR A 9 -46.84 24.13 -11.77
CA THR A 9 -47.56 23.69 -13.02
C THR A 9 -47.89 24.70 -14.16
N ALA A 10 -48.27 24.28 -15.38
CA ALA A 10 -47.62 23.37 -16.37
C ALA A 10 -48.33 23.40 -17.75
N THR A 11 -47.66 23.88 -18.83
CA THR A 11 -47.91 23.56 -20.28
C THR A 11 -49.28 23.97 -20.92
N PRO A 12 -49.54 23.83 -22.25
CA PRO A 12 -48.73 24.07 -23.46
C PRO A 12 -49.47 24.86 -24.62
N VAL A 13 -48.91 24.82 -25.85
CA VAL A 13 -49.51 25.03 -27.21
C VAL A 13 -49.77 26.48 -27.76
N PRO A 14 -49.95 26.73 -29.10
CA PRO A 14 -49.13 27.72 -29.83
C PRO A 14 -49.93 28.69 -30.76
N ALA A 15 -49.24 29.50 -31.59
CA ALA A 15 -49.70 29.88 -32.96
C ALA A 15 -48.63 30.65 -33.79
N ASP A 16 -48.46 30.20 -35.03
CA ASP A 16 -48.22 30.87 -36.33
C ASP A 16 -47.91 32.39 -36.45
N GLY A 17 -47.14 32.77 -37.50
CA GLY A 17 -47.29 34.13 -38.08
C GLY A 17 -46.19 34.76 -38.96
N HIS A 18 -45.95 34.22 -40.18
CA HIS A 18 -45.53 34.95 -41.41
C HIS A 18 -44.33 35.94 -41.50
N GLY A 19 -43.44 35.64 -42.47
CA GLY A 19 -42.92 36.61 -43.46
C GLY A 19 -41.49 37.16 -43.28
N GLY A 20 -40.60 37.22 -44.29
CA GLY A 20 -40.64 36.63 -45.64
C GLY A 20 -39.56 37.19 -46.59
N ARG A 21 -39.14 36.40 -47.60
CA ARG A 21 -38.29 36.75 -48.79
C ARG A 21 -36.86 37.22 -48.48
N SER A 22 -35.80 36.90 -49.24
CA SER A 22 -35.58 36.14 -50.49
C SER A 22 -34.14 35.51 -50.43
N ALA A 23 -33.56 34.79 -51.40
CA ALA A 23 -33.90 34.44 -52.79
C ALA A 23 -33.28 33.07 -53.19
N ARG A 24 -33.27 32.74 -54.49
CA ARG A 24 -32.41 31.74 -55.16
C ARG A 24 -32.05 32.25 -56.56
N PRO A 25 -30.95 31.77 -57.17
CA PRO A 25 -31.06 30.74 -58.23
C PRO A 25 -29.91 29.69 -58.14
N ALA A 26 -29.77 28.68 -59.01
CA ALA A 26 -30.68 27.75 -59.70
C ALA A 26 -29.81 26.67 -60.41
N GLY A 27 -30.39 25.51 -60.78
CA GLY A 27 -29.69 24.38 -61.43
C GLY A 27 -29.71 23.12 -60.54
N ALA A 28 -30.58 22.11 -60.69
CA ALA A 28 -31.11 21.41 -61.86
C ALA A 28 -30.07 20.47 -62.53
N GLY A 29 -30.31 19.16 -62.68
CA GLY A 29 -31.43 18.39 -62.12
C GLY A 29 -31.45 16.89 -62.44
N THR A 30 -32.06 16.14 -61.51
CA THR A 30 -33.08 15.08 -61.71
C THR A 30 -32.80 13.77 -62.51
N PRO A 31 -33.56 12.67 -62.25
CA PRO A 31 -33.07 11.30 -62.42
C PRO A 31 -33.95 10.36 -63.26
N GLY A 32 -33.55 9.09 -63.34
CA GLY A 32 -34.37 7.94 -63.80
C GLY A 32 -33.49 6.84 -64.42
N ALA A 33 -33.90 5.58 -64.55
CA ALA A 33 -34.99 4.83 -63.91
C ALA A 33 -34.74 3.30 -64.13
N ALA A 34 -35.41 2.44 -63.34
CA ALA A 34 -35.99 1.11 -63.64
C ALA A 34 -35.42 0.24 -64.83
N SER A 35 -35.38 -1.11 -64.80
CA SER A 35 -36.23 -2.09 -64.10
C SER A 35 -35.81 -3.56 -64.36
N ARG A 36 -36.40 -4.51 -63.60
CA ARG A 36 -36.72 -5.94 -63.94
C ARG A 36 -35.52 -6.92 -64.11
N SER A 37 -35.37 -7.99 -63.32
CA SER A 37 -36.19 -9.25 -63.18
C SER A 37 -36.06 -10.17 -64.41
N ARG A 38 -35.86 -11.50 -64.34
CA ARG A 38 -36.43 -12.55 -63.48
C ARG A 38 -35.66 -13.89 -63.67
N ASP A 39 -35.79 -14.83 -62.72
CA ASP A 39 -35.95 -16.32 -62.85
C ASP A 39 -34.96 -17.16 -63.74
N SER A 40 -34.73 -18.47 -63.58
CA SER A 40 -35.31 -19.56 -62.76
C SER A 40 -34.38 -20.82 -62.72
N ALA A 41 -34.67 -21.75 -61.78
CA ALA A 41 -34.55 -23.25 -61.77
C ALA A 41 -33.59 -24.02 -62.73
N GLY A 42 -33.08 -25.23 -62.40
CA GLY A 42 -33.33 -26.16 -61.27
C GLY A 42 -32.94 -27.63 -61.62
N ASP A 43 -33.31 -28.60 -60.77
CA ASP A 43 -33.10 -30.08 -60.88
C ASP A 43 -31.62 -30.57 -60.69
N GLY A 44 -31.29 -31.65 -59.99
CA GLY A 44 -32.05 -32.50 -59.05
C GLY A 44 -31.51 -33.95 -58.97
N ARG A 45 -32.07 -34.76 -58.03
CA ARG A 45 -31.91 -36.25 -57.87
C ARG A 45 -30.57 -36.70 -57.21
N ARG A 46 -30.50 -37.76 -56.38
CA ARG A 46 -31.48 -38.76 -55.89
C ARG A 46 -31.01 -39.43 -54.57
N GLY A 47 -31.94 -39.90 -53.72
CA GLY A 47 -31.69 -40.86 -52.63
C GLY A 47 -31.65 -42.34 -53.11
N PRO A 48 -31.57 -43.36 -52.23
CA PRO A 48 -32.58 -43.68 -51.19
C PRO A 48 -31.98 -43.91 -49.78
N GLY A 49 -32.71 -43.90 -48.64
CA GLY A 49 -33.77 -44.81 -48.16
C GLY A 49 -33.15 -45.91 -47.25
N ARG A 50 -33.66 -46.32 -46.08
CA ARG A 50 -35.05 -46.42 -45.55
C ARG A 50 -35.05 -46.57 -43.99
N VAL A 51 -36.16 -46.13 -43.34
CA VAL A 51 -37.02 -46.82 -42.32
C VAL A 51 -36.36 -47.43 -41.04
N GLY A 52 -36.92 -47.32 -39.82
CA GLY A 52 -38.12 -46.62 -39.36
C GLY A 52 -38.47 -46.86 -37.87
N GLN A 53 -39.27 -45.93 -37.34
CA GLN A 53 -40.36 -46.02 -36.33
C GLN A 53 -40.44 -47.11 -35.23
N ALA A 54 -40.76 -46.60 -34.02
CA ALA A 54 -41.73 -47.11 -33.02
C ALA A 54 -41.34 -48.31 -32.11
N SER A 55 -41.81 -48.44 -30.86
CA SER A 55 -42.60 -47.55 -29.96
C SER A 55 -42.54 -48.03 -28.49
N ALA A 56 -42.77 -47.10 -27.56
CA ALA A 56 -43.40 -47.23 -26.22
C ALA A 56 -43.27 -48.51 -25.37
N GLU A 57 -42.72 -48.35 -24.16
CA GLU A 57 -43.16 -48.87 -22.83
C GLU A 57 -41.98 -48.64 -21.84
N GLY A 58 -42.12 -48.29 -20.57
CA GLY A 58 -43.31 -48.02 -19.76
C GLY A 58 -43.07 -48.42 -18.31
N ARG A 59 -42.73 -47.46 -17.41
CA ARG A 59 -42.98 -47.50 -15.94
C ARG A 59 -42.43 -46.27 -15.23
N ALA A 60 -43.32 -45.56 -14.53
CA ALA A 60 -43.00 -44.65 -13.44
C ALA A 60 -43.56 -45.23 -12.14
N ALA A 61 -42.87 -45.02 -11.01
CA ALA A 61 -43.42 -45.27 -9.68
C ALA A 61 -42.79 -44.33 -8.63
N ALA A 62 -43.64 -43.44 -8.12
CA ALA A 62 -43.81 -42.95 -6.74
C ALA A 62 -42.56 -42.63 -5.87
N LEU A 63 -42.36 -41.40 -5.39
CA LEU A 63 -43.13 -40.67 -4.33
C LEU A 63 -43.19 -41.38 -2.96
N ALA A 64 -42.39 -40.90 -1.98
CA ALA A 64 -42.76 -40.90 -0.56
C ALA A 64 -41.88 -39.96 0.30
N THR A 65 -42.53 -38.96 0.91
CA THR A 65 -42.20 -38.27 2.17
C THR A 65 -43.54 -38.05 2.91
N PRO A 66 -43.63 -37.77 4.23
CA PRO A 66 -42.63 -37.75 5.31
C PRO A 66 -43.06 -38.73 6.45
N PRO A 67 -42.93 -38.45 7.78
CA PRO A 67 -43.69 -37.39 8.46
C PRO A 67 -42.92 -36.55 9.52
N ARG A 68 -43.52 -35.43 9.92
CA ARG A 68 -43.19 -34.63 11.11
C ARG A 68 -44.30 -34.78 12.16
N VAL A 69 -43.95 -35.06 13.41
CA VAL A 69 -44.74 -34.84 14.64
C VAL A 69 -43.72 -34.61 15.77
N GLY A 70 -43.86 -33.69 16.74
CA GLY A 70 -44.86 -32.66 17.01
C GLY A 70 -44.30 -31.62 18.01
N ARG A 71 -45.08 -30.59 18.39
CA ARG A 71 -44.67 -29.53 19.33
C ARG A 71 -44.97 -29.88 20.80
N GLY A 72 -44.10 -29.43 21.71
CA GLY A 72 -44.29 -29.35 23.17
C GLY A 72 -42.98 -29.70 23.90
N GLY A 73 -42.53 -29.02 24.96
CA GLY A 73 -42.99 -27.77 25.58
C GLY A 73 -42.37 -27.61 26.98
N ALA A 74 -41.81 -26.42 27.28
CA ALA A 74 -41.35 -25.93 28.60
C ALA A 74 -40.27 -26.71 29.40
N GLY A 75 -39.39 -25.95 30.09
CA GLY A 75 -38.22 -26.42 30.88
C GLY A 75 -36.90 -26.07 30.16
N GLY A 76 -35.98 -25.24 30.69
CA GLY A 76 -35.27 -25.43 31.97
C GLY A 76 -34.28 -26.60 31.81
N VAL A 77 -32.95 -26.47 31.87
CA VAL A 77 -32.11 -25.63 32.76
C VAL A 77 -30.76 -25.29 32.08
N ASN A 78 -30.12 -24.19 32.51
CA ASN A 78 -28.79 -23.69 32.09
C ASN A 78 -27.62 -24.49 32.75
N PRO A 79 -26.59 -24.94 32.00
CA PRO A 79 -25.40 -25.59 32.55
C PRO A 79 -24.09 -24.76 32.47
N TRP A 80 -24.13 -23.43 32.66
CA TRP A 80 -22.94 -22.72 33.16
C TRP A 80 -22.74 -23.04 34.66
N ARG A 81 -21.96 -24.09 34.98
CA ARG A 81 -21.50 -24.42 36.34
C ARG A 81 -20.11 -25.06 36.36
N GLU A 82 -19.13 -24.27 36.78
CA GLU A 82 -18.03 -24.75 37.64
C GLU A 82 -18.53 -24.94 39.10
N PRO A 83 -17.73 -25.50 40.05
CA PRO A 83 -16.57 -26.39 39.95
C PRO A 83 -16.80 -27.70 40.77
N PRO A 84 -15.75 -28.46 41.13
CA PRO A 84 -15.37 -28.47 42.55
C PRO A 84 -13.86 -28.35 42.83
N ARG A 85 -13.51 -27.95 44.06
CA ARG A 85 -12.14 -27.70 44.53
C ARG A 85 -11.55 -28.87 45.34
N ALA A 86 -10.21 -28.98 45.27
CA ALA A 86 -9.30 -29.63 46.24
C ALA A 86 -9.34 -31.17 46.33
N PRO A 87 -8.23 -31.80 46.78
CA PRO A 87 -7.96 -31.85 48.22
C PRO A 87 -6.72 -31.08 48.71
N LEU A 88 -6.71 -30.84 50.02
CA LEU A 88 -5.64 -30.23 50.81
C LEU A 88 -4.62 -31.27 51.31
N PHE A 89 -3.50 -30.75 51.83
CA PHE A 89 -2.60 -31.25 52.90
C PHE A 89 -1.20 -31.73 52.49
N PRO A 90 -0.17 -31.59 53.37
CA PRO A 90 -0.12 -30.85 54.65
C PRO A 90 0.98 -29.77 54.73
N THR A 91 0.95 -28.98 55.81
CA THR A 91 1.97 -28.03 56.25
C THR A 91 2.90 -28.62 57.34
N SER A 92 4.12 -28.07 57.47
CA SER A 92 5.10 -28.31 58.57
C SER A 92 5.66 -29.74 58.70
N PHE A 93 6.86 -30.03 59.24
CA PHE A 93 7.97 -29.26 59.84
C PHE A 93 9.31 -29.72 59.16
N SER A 94 10.55 -29.32 59.49
CA SER A 94 11.17 -28.45 60.52
C SER A 94 12.51 -27.89 60.00
N THR A 95 13.12 -26.92 60.69
CA THR A 95 14.51 -26.49 60.48
C THR A 95 15.50 -27.34 61.28
N PRO A 96 16.56 -27.95 60.68
CA PRO A 96 17.66 -28.54 61.42
C PRO A 96 18.51 -27.45 62.10
N ARG A 97 18.71 -27.58 63.40
CA ARG A 97 19.54 -26.68 64.21
C ARG A 97 21.02 -26.98 63.94
N ARG A 98 21.86 -25.95 63.77
CA ARG A 98 23.32 -26.11 63.71
C ARG A 98 23.82 -26.66 65.04
N GLU A 99 24.52 -27.79 65.02
CA GLU A 99 25.55 -28.13 66.01
C GLU A 99 26.84 -28.49 65.28
N GLN A 100 27.96 -28.07 65.86
CA GLN A 100 29.27 -28.01 65.20
C GLN A 100 30.10 -29.23 65.60
N CYS A 101 30.58 -30.00 64.62
CA CYS A 101 31.71 -30.90 64.84
C CYS A 101 32.98 -30.24 64.32
N VAL A 102 33.83 -29.77 65.23
CA VAL A 102 35.13 -29.20 64.91
C VAL A 102 36.11 -30.34 64.66
N THR A 103 36.63 -30.45 63.44
CA THR A 103 37.90 -31.15 63.19
C THR A 103 38.84 -30.21 62.44
N SER A 104 40.07 -30.13 62.93
CA SER A 104 41.07 -29.14 62.53
C SER A 104 41.82 -29.57 61.28
N SER A 105 41.93 -28.65 60.32
CA SER A 105 43.06 -28.66 59.38
C SER A 105 43.56 -27.23 59.20
N TRP A 106 44.86 -27.05 59.40
CA TRP A 106 45.51 -25.74 59.38
C TRP A 106 45.83 -25.36 57.93
N LEU A 107 45.05 -24.45 57.35
CA LEU A 107 45.38 -23.77 56.10
C LEU A 107 45.34 -22.26 56.29
N SER A 108 46.41 -21.60 55.84
CA SER A 108 46.74 -20.22 56.19
C SER A 108 45.72 -19.20 55.63
N PRO A 109 45.22 -18.24 56.43
CA PRO A 109 44.19 -17.28 55.97
C PRO A 109 44.57 -16.45 54.73
N GLY A 110 45.87 -16.24 54.48
CA GLY A 110 46.36 -15.41 53.37
C GLY A 110 46.16 -16.01 51.98
N LEU A 111 46.12 -17.34 51.83
CA LEU A 111 46.00 -17.98 50.51
C LEU A 111 44.56 -18.10 50.01
N ALA A 112 43.58 -18.20 50.93
CA ALA A 112 42.16 -18.23 50.56
C ALA A 112 41.66 -16.89 50.00
N LEU A 113 42.20 -15.77 50.50
CA LEU A 113 41.79 -14.43 50.04
C LEU A 113 42.35 -14.09 48.64
N ALA A 114 43.55 -14.57 48.31
CA ALA A 114 44.13 -14.41 46.97
C ALA A 114 43.41 -15.23 45.89
N GLY A 115 42.93 -16.44 46.24
CA GLY A 115 42.13 -17.26 45.32
C GLY A 115 40.75 -16.66 45.00
N LEU A 116 40.16 -15.91 45.94
CA LEU A 116 38.85 -15.27 45.74
C LEU A 116 38.91 -14.05 44.79
N LEU A 117 40.08 -13.43 44.64
CA LEU A 117 40.35 -12.33 43.70
C LEU A 117 40.77 -12.82 42.30
N LEU A 118 40.85 -14.14 42.09
CA LEU A 118 41.17 -14.79 40.81
C LEU A 118 40.01 -15.62 40.25
N LEU A 119 38.84 -15.56 40.89
CA LEU A 119 37.61 -15.97 40.23
C LEU A 119 37.33 -14.96 39.10
N PRO A 120 37.06 -15.40 37.86
CA PRO A 120 36.51 -14.48 36.88
C PRO A 120 35.19 -13.95 37.44
N ASP A 121 34.97 -12.64 37.34
CA ASP A 121 33.65 -12.06 37.64
C ASP A 121 32.62 -12.84 36.84
N ALA A 122 31.76 -13.57 37.55
CA ALA A 122 30.60 -14.20 36.97
C ALA A 122 29.68 -13.06 36.57
N ALA A 123 29.87 -12.56 35.34
CA ALA A 123 29.02 -11.54 34.76
C ALA A 123 27.58 -12.04 34.87
N PHE A 124 26.83 -11.46 35.81
CA PHE A 124 25.42 -11.69 35.92
C PHE A 124 24.84 -11.33 34.56
N ALA A 125 24.31 -12.32 33.85
CA ALA A 125 23.54 -12.07 32.64
C ALA A 125 22.48 -11.04 33.04
N GLN A 126 22.45 -9.89 32.37
CA GLN A 126 21.32 -8.98 32.54
C GLN A 126 20.06 -9.80 32.28
N ASP A 127 19.09 -9.71 33.20
CA ASP A 127 17.76 -10.24 32.93
C ASP A 127 17.34 -9.72 31.54
N PRO A 128 16.94 -10.61 30.60
CA PRO A 128 16.68 -10.20 29.23
C PRO A 128 15.65 -9.08 29.24
N ALA A 129 15.97 -7.97 28.56
CA ALA A 129 15.14 -6.77 28.56
C ALA A 129 13.68 -7.17 28.31
N PRO A 130 12.72 -6.76 29.17
CA PRO A 130 11.41 -7.40 29.23
C PRO A 130 10.65 -7.18 27.92
N ILE A 131 10.64 -8.21 27.07
CA ILE A 131 9.94 -8.20 25.79
C ILE A 131 8.43 -8.20 26.05
N ASP A 132 7.74 -7.23 25.48
CA ASP A 132 6.29 -7.20 25.45
C ASP A 132 5.78 -8.19 24.39
N SER A 133 5.21 -9.30 24.84
CA SER A 133 4.64 -10.32 23.96
C SER A 133 3.44 -9.84 23.14
N GLY A 134 2.67 -8.87 23.66
CA GLY A 134 1.54 -8.26 22.96
C GLY A 134 1.99 -7.31 21.86
N ALA A 135 2.96 -6.43 22.15
CA ALA A 135 3.61 -5.60 21.15
C ALA A 135 4.30 -6.45 20.09
N THR A 136 5.01 -7.51 20.49
CA THR A 136 5.68 -8.45 19.56
C THR A 136 4.67 -9.15 18.63
N ALA A 137 3.55 -9.65 19.17
CA ALA A 137 2.50 -10.26 18.36
C ALA A 137 1.84 -9.27 17.39
N TRP A 138 1.62 -8.02 17.83
CA TRP A 138 1.13 -6.95 16.96
C TRP A 138 2.13 -6.59 15.86
N MET A 139 3.43 -6.55 16.16
CA MET A 139 4.47 -6.26 15.16
C MET A 139 4.65 -7.37 14.14
N LEU A 140 4.55 -8.65 14.53
CA LEU A 140 4.52 -9.79 13.60
C LEU A 140 3.29 -9.75 12.68
N THR A 141 2.13 -9.38 13.23
CA THR A 141 0.89 -9.18 12.47
C THR A 141 1.03 -8.02 11.49
N SER A 142 1.50 -6.87 11.96
CA SER A 142 1.73 -5.67 11.16
C SER A 142 2.74 -5.91 10.03
N THR A 143 3.83 -6.63 10.31
CA THR A 143 4.82 -7.07 9.29
C THR A 143 4.17 -7.90 8.17
N SER A 144 3.23 -8.77 8.53
CA SER A 144 2.50 -9.60 7.57
C SER A 144 1.50 -8.76 6.75
N LEU A 145 0.81 -7.81 7.39
CA LEU A 145 -0.11 -6.87 6.75
C LEU A 145 0.61 -5.92 5.78
N VAL A 146 1.78 -5.37 6.13
CA VAL A 146 2.55 -4.52 5.20
C VAL A 146 3.11 -5.34 4.02
N LEU A 147 3.54 -6.59 4.24
CA LEU A 147 3.94 -7.44 3.13
C LEU A 147 2.77 -7.70 2.16
N LEU A 148 1.55 -7.89 2.67
CA LEU A 148 0.33 -8.08 1.86
C LEU A 148 0.01 -6.88 0.95
N MET A 149 0.46 -5.68 1.31
CA MET A 149 0.32 -4.50 0.45
C MET A 149 1.06 -4.65 -0.89
N THR A 150 2.14 -5.43 -0.98
CA THR A 150 2.91 -5.53 -2.23
C THR A 150 2.22 -6.43 -3.28
N PRO A 151 1.65 -7.61 -2.94
CA PRO A 151 0.69 -8.30 -3.79
C PRO A 151 -0.59 -7.48 -4.07
N GLY A 152 -1.07 -6.70 -3.09
CA GLY A 152 -2.18 -5.75 -3.30
C GLY A 152 -1.88 -4.72 -4.38
N LEU A 153 -0.67 -4.15 -4.35
CA LEU A 153 -0.14 -3.23 -5.36
C LEU A 153 -0.01 -3.90 -6.74
N ALA A 154 0.47 -5.16 -6.77
CA ALA A 154 0.55 -5.95 -8.00
C ALA A 154 -0.82 -6.08 -8.66
N MET A 155 -1.86 -6.45 -7.90
CA MET A 155 -3.23 -6.53 -8.40
C MET A 155 -3.81 -5.16 -8.79
N PHE A 156 -3.50 -4.12 -8.00
CA PHE A 156 -3.94 -2.74 -8.25
C PHE A 156 -3.40 -2.23 -9.60
N TYR A 157 -2.09 -2.23 -9.80
CA TYR A 157 -1.47 -1.78 -11.05
C TYR A 157 -1.73 -2.77 -12.21
N GLY A 158 -1.70 -4.07 -11.94
CA GLY A 158 -1.99 -5.11 -12.93
C GLY A 158 -3.37 -4.98 -13.56
N GLY A 159 -4.38 -4.50 -12.83
CA GLY A 159 -5.73 -4.26 -13.35
C GLY A 159 -5.88 -3.00 -14.21
N LEU A 160 -4.94 -2.04 -14.08
CA LEU A 160 -4.98 -0.73 -14.74
C LEU A 160 -4.24 -0.64 -16.08
N VAL A 161 -3.31 -1.56 -16.33
CA VAL A 161 -2.56 -1.63 -17.61
C VAL A 161 -3.37 -2.34 -18.71
N ARG A 162 -2.87 -2.36 -19.95
CA ARG A 162 -3.47 -3.16 -21.04
C ARG A 162 -3.19 -4.66 -20.84
N THR A 163 -4.08 -5.52 -21.34
CA THR A 163 -4.07 -6.99 -21.17
C THR A 163 -2.72 -7.69 -21.44
N LYS A 164 -1.96 -7.20 -22.42
CA LYS A 164 -0.65 -7.71 -22.84
C LYS A 164 0.53 -7.34 -21.92
N ASN A 165 0.25 -6.63 -20.82
CA ASN A 165 1.24 -6.05 -19.90
C ASN A 165 0.94 -6.39 -18.44
N VAL A 166 -0.03 -7.27 -18.17
CA VAL A 166 -0.55 -7.54 -16.83
C VAL A 166 0.46 -8.31 -16.00
N LEU A 167 1.00 -9.42 -16.53
CA LEU A 167 2.02 -10.20 -15.84
C LEU A 167 3.29 -9.39 -15.63
N GLY A 168 3.81 -8.70 -16.64
CA GLY A 168 5.02 -7.87 -16.50
C GLY A 168 4.85 -6.77 -15.45
N THR A 169 3.66 -6.17 -15.35
CA THR A 169 3.38 -5.16 -14.32
C THR A 169 3.27 -5.75 -12.92
N MET A 170 2.64 -6.93 -12.77
CA MET A 170 2.60 -7.66 -11.50
C MET A 170 4.00 -8.14 -11.07
N MET A 171 4.80 -8.61 -12.03
CA MET A 171 6.17 -9.09 -11.84
C MET A 171 7.08 -8.01 -11.27
N HIS A 172 6.90 -6.72 -11.60
CA HIS A 172 7.66 -5.64 -10.99
C HIS A 172 7.51 -5.61 -9.46
N ALA A 173 6.28 -5.77 -8.94
CA ALA A 173 6.03 -5.77 -7.50
C ALA A 173 6.64 -7.00 -6.80
N PHE A 174 6.43 -8.21 -7.33
CA PHE A 174 7.02 -9.44 -6.77
C PHE A 174 8.55 -9.46 -6.87
N THR A 175 9.12 -8.89 -7.93
CA THR A 175 10.57 -8.79 -8.11
C THR A 175 11.18 -7.80 -7.13
N ALA A 176 10.49 -6.69 -6.81
CA ALA A 176 10.89 -5.79 -5.73
C ALA A 176 10.89 -6.50 -4.36
N MET A 177 9.90 -7.37 -4.06
CA MET A 177 9.91 -8.19 -2.84
C MET A 177 11.16 -9.07 -2.75
N ALA A 178 11.54 -9.74 -3.85
CA ALA A 178 12.71 -10.61 -3.88
C ALA A 178 14.04 -9.84 -3.77
N ILE A 179 14.24 -8.83 -4.62
CA ILE A 179 15.48 -8.04 -4.66
C ILE A 179 15.68 -7.28 -3.34
N VAL A 180 14.68 -6.52 -2.91
CA VAL A 180 14.82 -5.67 -1.72
C VAL A 180 14.77 -6.50 -0.44
N GLY A 181 14.05 -7.62 -0.41
CA GLY A 181 14.10 -8.57 0.71
C GLY A 181 15.52 -9.10 0.98
N VAL A 182 16.25 -9.45 -0.09
CA VAL A 182 17.66 -9.88 0.01
C VAL A 182 18.57 -8.71 0.36
N LEU A 183 18.47 -7.58 -0.34
CA LEU A 183 19.32 -6.40 -0.07
C LEU A 183 19.12 -5.86 1.35
N TRP A 184 17.89 -5.87 1.86
CA TRP A 184 17.57 -5.42 3.21
C TRP A 184 18.25 -6.27 4.28
N ALA A 185 18.22 -7.59 4.12
CA ALA A 185 18.91 -8.52 5.00
C ALA A 185 20.44 -8.40 4.89
N VAL A 186 20.97 -8.29 3.67
CA VAL A 186 22.43 -8.19 3.46
C VAL A 186 23.00 -6.90 4.04
N CYS A 187 22.44 -5.74 3.70
CA CYS A 187 22.98 -4.44 4.13
C CYS A 187 21.95 -3.33 4.35
N GLY A 188 20.70 -3.45 3.88
CA GLY A 188 19.75 -2.35 3.92
C GLY A 188 19.35 -1.93 5.34
N TYR A 189 19.11 -2.90 6.24
CA TYR A 189 18.86 -2.59 7.65
C TYR A 189 20.08 -1.90 8.30
N ALA A 190 21.30 -2.42 8.05
CA ALA A 190 22.55 -1.81 8.51
C ALA A 190 22.77 -0.38 7.98
N MET A 191 22.30 -0.09 6.77
CA MET A 191 22.39 1.22 6.12
C MET A 191 21.32 2.22 6.59
N ALA A 192 20.20 1.72 7.11
CA ALA A 192 19.08 2.54 7.58
C ALA A 192 19.17 2.83 9.09
N PHE A 193 19.47 1.81 9.90
CA PHE A 193 19.41 1.85 11.37
C PHE A 193 20.77 1.60 12.05
N GLY A 194 21.86 1.53 11.30
CA GLY A 194 23.21 1.66 11.87
C GLY A 194 23.55 3.12 12.21
N PRO A 195 24.59 3.38 13.02
CA PRO A 195 25.00 4.75 13.37
C PRO A 195 25.38 5.60 12.16
N SER A 196 25.11 6.90 12.23
CA SER A 196 25.43 7.92 11.23
C SER A 196 26.90 7.87 10.75
N VAL A 197 27.10 7.67 9.44
CA VAL A 197 28.42 7.76 8.78
C VAL A 197 28.43 8.79 7.65
N LEU A 198 29.63 9.18 7.20
CA LEU A 198 29.86 10.25 6.22
C LEU A 198 29.15 11.57 6.59
N GLY A 199 29.18 11.93 7.88
CA GLY A 199 28.47 13.10 8.40
C GLY A 199 26.95 12.92 8.42
N GLY A 200 26.45 11.68 8.53
CA GLY A 200 25.03 11.31 8.65
C GLY A 200 24.31 11.01 7.32
N TRP A 201 25.03 10.96 6.19
CA TRP A 201 24.42 10.70 4.88
C TRP A 201 23.70 9.34 4.87
N PHE A 202 24.22 8.33 5.56
CA PHE A 202 23.49 7.08 5.81
C PHE A 202 24.01 6.44 7.09
N GLY A 203 23.27 5.47 7.62
CA GLY A 203 23.72 4.68 8.75
C GLY A 203 24.74 3.63 8.30
N TRP A 204 25.62 3.15 9.18
CA TRP A 204 26.37 1.92 8.92
C TRP A 204 26.79 1.24 10.20
N ASN A 205 26.30 0.02 10.41
CA ASN A 205 26.83 -0.89 11.41
C ASN A 205 27.35 -2.17 10.71
N PRO A 206 28.66 -2.47 10.73
CA PRO A 206 29.19 -3.71 10.17
C PRO A 206 28.65 -4.95 10.90
N ASP A 207 28.28 -4.83 12.18
CA ASP A 207 27.68 -5.94 12.92
C ASP A 207 26.28 -6.26 12.42
N TYR A 208 25.52 -5.28 11.90
CA TYR A 208 24.19 -5.51 11.31
C TYR A 208 24.24 -6.07 9.88
N PHE A 209 25.42 -6.28 9.30
CA PHE A 209 25.57 -6.90 7.99
C PHE A 209 25.08 -8.36 8.02
N MET A 210 24.23 -8.74 7.08
CA MET A 210 23.47 -10.01 7.09
C MET A 210 22.55 -10.19 8.32
N LEU A 211 22.09 -9.11 8.96
CA LEU A 211 21.29 -9.11 10.19
C LEU A 211 21.96 -9.83 11.38
N ARG A 212 23.30 -9.88 11.39
CA ARG A 212 24.06 -10.30 12.56
C ARG A 212 23.95 -9.23 13.66
N GLY A 213 24.35 -9.56 14.88
CA GLY A 213 24.29 -8.63 16.02
C GLY A 213 22.86 -8.30 16.48
N LEU A 214 21.81 -8.80 15.80
CA LEU A 214 20.42 -8.62 16.22
C LEU A 214 20.00 -9.67 17.27
N GLU A 215 20.82 -10.70 17.51
CA GLU A 215 20.57 -11.75 18.49
C GLU A 215 20.44 -11.18 19.92
N ASN A 216 19.25 -11.34 20.51
CA ASN A 216 18.87 -10.82 21.84
C ASN A 216 18.80 -9.28 21.95
N SER A 217 18.97 -8.55 20.84
CA SER A 217 18.73 -7.09 20.81
C SER A 217 17.23 -6.76 20.73
N VAL A 218 16.87 -5.55 21.17
CA VAL A 218 15.48 -5.10 21.27
C VAL A 218 15.28 -3.70 20.70
N ALA A 219 14.17 -3.53 19.97
CA ALA A 219 13.69 -2.28 19.41
C ALA A 219 12.56 -1.68 20.27
N GLY A 220 12.28 -0.40 20.03
CA GLY A 220 11.18 0.33 20.66
C GLY A 220 11.57 0.99 21.98
N SER A 221 10.58 1.34 22.79
CA SER A 221 10.75 2.07 24.05
C SER A 221 10.01 1.36 25.18
N ALA A 222 10.67 1.20 26.34
CA ALA A 222 10.06 0.57 27.50
C ALA A 222 8.72 1.24 27.89
N PRO A 223 7.67 0.46 28.25
CA PRO A 223 7.67 -0.99 28.43
C PRO A 223 7.49 -1.82 27.15
N ALA A 224 7.21 -1.20 26.00
CA ALA A 224 6.92 -1.89 24.74
C ALA A 224 8.20 -2.23 23.96
N LEU A 225 9.07 -3.06 24.54
CA LEU A 225 10.25 -3.58 23.86
C LEU A 225 9.90 -4.82 23.03
N VAL A 226 10.38 -4.88 21.79
CA VAL A 226 10.17 -6.01 20.87
C VAL A 226 11.52 -6.53 20.35
N PRO A 227 11.66 -7.81 19.95
CA PRO A 227 12.91 -8.29 19.37
C PRO A 227 13.27 -7.51 18.10
N GLU A 228 14.53 -7.09 17.99
CA GLU A 228 15.00 -6.23 16.89
C GLU A 228 14.78 -6.88 15.51
N TYR A 229 14.90 -8.21 15.40
CA TYR A 229 14.53 -8.96 14.19
C TYR A 229 13.11 -8.66 13.69
N VAL A 230 12.15 -8.43 14.59
CA VAL A 230 10.76 -8.12 14.22
C VAL A 230 10.67 -6.68 13.70
N PHE A 231 11.35 -5.72 14.33
CA PHE A 231 11.42 -4.34 13.83
C PHE A 231 12.15 -4.26 12.49
N ALA A 232 13.30 -4.93 12.35
CA ALA A 232 14.04 -5.04 11.09
C ALA A 232 13.17 -5.65 9.98
N MET A 233 12.37 -6.69 10.27
CA MET A 233 11.49 -7.29 9.28
C MET A 233 10.25 -6.44 8.96
N PHE A 234 9.73 -5.67 9.92
CA PHE A 234 8.68 -4.68 9.72
C PHE A 234 9.14 -3.57 8.77
N GLN A 235 10.25 -2.90 9.11
CA GLN A 235 10.87 -1.84 8.32
C GLN A 235 11.25 -2.31 6.91
N GLY A 236 11.74 -3.55 6.78
CA GLY A 236 12.02 -4.15 5.48
C GLY A 236 10.82 -4.23 4.53
N LYS A 237 9.58 -4.16 5.03
CA LYS A 237 8.39 -4.17 4.16
C LYS A 237 8.11 -2.79 3.55
N PHE A 238 8.43 -1.71 4.26
CA PHE A 238 8.45 -0.34 3.72
C PHE A 238 9.53 -0.22 2.65
N ALA A 239 10.72 -0.77 2.91
CA ALA A 239 11.81 -0.83 1.94
C ALA A 239 11.41 -1.57 0.65
N ILE A 240 10.68 -2.69 0.76
CA ILE A 240 10.17 -3.47 -0.37
C ILE A 240 9.13 -2.70 -1.20
N ILE A 241 8.12 -2.11 -0.56
CA ILE A 241 6.99 -1.53 -1.31
C ILE A 241 7.35 -0.19 -1.97
N THR A 242 8.26 0.59 -1.37
CA THR A 242 8.61 1.93 -1.87
C THR A 242 9.08 1.95 -3.34
N PRO A 243 10.09 1.17 -3.78
CA PRO A 243 10.48 1.11 -5.19
C PRO A 243 9.43 0.39 -6.06
N ALA A 244 8.58 -0.46 -5.48
CA ALA A 244 7.47 -1.08 -6.22
C ALA A 244 6.39 -0.07 -6.61
N LEU A 245 6.14 0.98 -5.81
CA LEU A 245 5.25 2.09 -6.16
C LEU A 245 5.73 2.81 -7.43
N ILE A 246 7.04 3.06 -7.55
CA ILE A 246 7.65 3.74 -8.70
C ILE A 246 7.30 3.04 -10.02
N ALA A 247 7.16 1.71 -10.00
CA ALA A 247 6.84 0.89 -11.17
C ALA A 247 5.53 1.29 -11.88
N GLY A 248 4.57 1.87 -11.16
CA GLY A 248 3.31 2.34 -11.74
C GLY A 248 3.48 3.52 -12.69
N ALA A 249 4.47 4.38 -12.48
CA ALA A 249 4.66 5.59 -13.27
C ALA A 249 5.23 5.29 -14.66
N PHE A 250 6.06 4.25 -14.76
CA PHE A 250 6.68 3.80 -16.00
C PHE A 250 6.12 2.48 -16.55
N ALA A 251 4.92 2.09 -16.12
CA ALA A 251 4.25 0.88 -16.55
C ALA A 251 4.23 0.72 -18.09
N GLU A 252 4.23 -0.55 -18.54
CA GLU A 252 4.13 -0.95 -19.95
C GLU A 252 5.30 -0.56 -20.88
N ARG A 253 6.39 0.03 -20.37
CA ARG A 253 7.50 0.53 -21.19
C ARG A 253 8.91 0.34 -20.63
N VAL A 254 9.09 -0.53 -19.64
CA VAL A 254 10.39 -0.77 -18.98
C VAL A 254 10.87 -2.21 -19.17
N ARG A 255 12.18 -2.38 -19.40
CA ARG A 255 12.86 -3.67 -19.56
C ARG A 255 13.02 -4.33 -18.18
N PHE A 256 12.70 -5.61 -18.07
CA PHE A 256 12.74 -6.33 -16.79
C PHE A 256 14.12 -6.26 -16.10
N LEU A 257 15.21 -6.52 -16.84
CA LEU A 257 16.56 -6.38 -16.29
C LEU A 257 16.88 -4.94 -15.84
N GLY A 258 16.46 -3.95 -16.62
CA GLY A 258 16.59 -2.54 -16.28
C GLY A 258 15.84 -2.19 -14.99
N PHE A 259 14.62 -2.70 -14.82
CA PHE A 259 13.86 -2.58 -13.58
C PHE A 259 14.60 -3.22 -12.39
N CYS A 260 15.11 -4.44 -12.54
CA CYS A 260 15.86 -5.12 -11.47
C CYS A 260 17.06 -4.31 -10.98
N VAL A 261 17.87 -3.79 -11.91
CA VAL A 261 19.04 -2.95 -11.57
C VAL A 261 18.61 -1.60 -11.00
N PHE A 262 17.57 -0.99 -11.56
CA PHE A 262 17.00 0.27 -11.04
C PHE A 262 16.56 0.12 -9.58
N VAL A 263 15.76 -0.91 -9.25
CA VAL A 263 15.29 -1.17 -7.88
C VAL A 263 16.46 -1.41 -6.93
N ALA A 264 17.42 -2.24 -7.31
CA ALA A 264 18.58 -2.54 -6.47
C ALA A 264 19.39 -1.27 -6.14
N LEU A 265 19.68 -0.43 -7.14
CA LEU A 265 20.40 0.82 -6.95
C LEU A 265 19.57 1.85 -6.16
N TRP A 266 18.27 1.97 -6.46
CA TRP A 266 17.39 2.94 -5.82
C TRP A 266 17.18 2.62 -4.33
N SER A 267 17.01 1.34 -3.97
CA SER A 267 16.92 0.95 -2.56
C SER A 267 18.20 1.29 -1.78
N VAL A 268 19.38 1.03 -2.34
CA VAL A 268 20.67 1.28 -1.67
C VAL A 268 21.00 2.77 -1.59
N LEU A 269 20.78 3.52 -2.67
CA LEU A 269 21.26 4.91 -2.82
C LEU A 269 20.21 5.97 -2.49
N VAL A 270 18.91 5.63 -2.52
CA VAL A 270 17.81 6.57 -2.25
C VAL A 270 17.03 6.19 -1.01
N TYR A 271 16.52 4.95 -0.94
CA TYR A 271 15.69 4.53 0.20
C TYR A 271 16.47 4.50 1.52
N ASN A 272 17.59 3.77 1.61
CA ASN A 272 18.31 3.61 2.88
C ASN A 272 18.78 4.96 3.47
N PRO A 273 19.37 5.90 2.69
CA PRO A 273 19.70 7.24 3.19
C PRO A 273 18.49 8.03 3.70
N LEU A 274 17.38 8.08 2.96
CA LEU A 274 16.18 8.82 3.37
C LEU A 274 15.54 8.20 4.63
N CYS A 275 15.52 6.87 4.71
CA CYS A 275 15.08 6.12 5.88
C CYS A 275 15.95 6.50 7.11
N HIS A 276 17.28 6.50 6.95
CA HIS A 276 18.19 6.93 8.02
C HIS A 276 17.93 8.38 8.45
N TRP A 277 17.84 9.33 7.51
CA TRP A 277 17.66 10.75 7.86
C TRP A 277 16.40 11.04 8.67
N VAL A 278 15.32 10.29 8.44
CA VAL A 278 13.98 10.58 8.97
C VAL A 278 13.61 9.67 10.16
N TRP A 279 14.13 8.44 10.23
CA TRP A 279 13.73 7.44 11.23
C TRP A 279 14.85 6.90 12.13
N ALA A 280 16.13 7.05 11.77
CA ALA A 280 17.19 6.71 12.71
C ALA A 280 17.30 7.79 13.79
N SER A 281 17.60 7.40 15.03
CA SER A 281 17.60 8.31 16.18
C SER A 281 18.69 9.39 16.12
N ASP A 282 19.73 9.19 15.32
CA ASP A 282 20.79 10.16 15.00
C ASP A 282 20.66 10.80 13.61
N GLY A 283 19.59 10.46 12.87
CA GLY A 283 19.29 11.00 11.55
C GLY A 283 18.94 12.50 11.58
N PHE A 284 19.32 13.24 10.52
CA PHE A 284 19.21 14.70 10.48
C PHE A 284 17.82 15.26 10.76
N PHE A 285 16.80 14.71 10.11
CA PHE A 285 15.43 15.20 10.20
C PHE A 285 14.75 14.65 11.44
N TYR A 286 15.09 13.43 11.88
CA TYR A 286 14.71 12.92 13.20
C TYR A 286 15.19 13.88 14.31
N ALA A 287 16.48 14.23 14.33
CA ALA A 287 17.08 15.13 15.31
C ALA A 287 16.55 16.58 15.24
N GLN A 288 16.00 17.00 14.10
CA GLN A 288 15.30 18.29 13.93
C GLN A 288 13.82 18.23 14.37
N GLY A 289 13.31 17.06 14.77
CA GLY A 289 11.90 16.87 15.15
C GLY A 289 10.95 16.79 13.95
N ALA A 290 11.40 16.28 12.80
CA ALA A 290 10.53 16.03 11.66
C ALA A 290 9.53 14.92 11.98
N ILE A 291 8.26 15.20 11.71
CA ILE A 291 7.15 14.28 11.94
C ILE A 291 6.90 13.49 10.66
N ASP A 292 7.29 12.22 10.67
CA ASP A 292 6.92 11.25 9.64
C ASP A 292 6.59 9.88 10.26
N PHE A 293 5.41 9.78 10.85
CA PHE A 293 5.02 8.66 11.70
C PHE A 293 5.11 7.28 11.01
N ALA A 294 4.74 7.18 9.72
CA ALA A 294 4.76 5.90 8.99
C ALA A 294 5.27 6.02 7.53
N GLY A 295 5.86 7.14 7.10
CA GLY A 295 6.57 7.21 5.81
C GLY A 295 5.88 8.03 4.72
N GLY A 296 5.19 9.11 5.08
CA GLY A 296 4.83 10.16 4.14
C GLY A 296 6.04 10.65 3.35
N THR A 297 7.17 10.92 4.02
CA THR A 297 8.42 11.35 3.39
C THR A 297 9.22 10.17 2.86
N VAL A 298 9.50 9.18 3.73
CA VAL A 298 10.39 8.04 3.41
C VAL A 298 9.81 7.15 2.30
N VAL A 299 8.49 6.95 2.24
CA VAL A 299 7.83 6.09 1.24
C VAL A 299 7.14 6.92 0.15
N HIS A 300 6.16 7.76 0.50
CA HIS A 300 5.23 8.31 -0.52
C HIS A 300 5.79 9.49 -1.31
N ILE A 301 6.44 10.45 -0.65
CA ILE A 301 7.10 11.57 -1.34
C ILE A 301 8.30 11.07 -2.13
N SER A 302 9.15 10.21 -1.54
CA SER A 302 10.34 9.66 -2.19
C SER A 302 9.98 8.85 -3.44
N SER A 303 9.02 7.92 -3.36
CA SER A 303 8.56 7.15 -4.51
C SER A 303 7.83 8.02 -5.52
N GLY A 304 7.00 8.98 -5.07
CA GLY A 304 6.24 9.88 -5.93
C GLY A 304 7.12 10.79 -6.79
N ILE A 305 8.13 11.45 -6.22
CA ILE A 305 9.05 12.28 -7.01
C ILE A 305 9.95 11.44 -7.91
N SER A 306 10.38 10.26 -7.45
CA SER A 306 11.14 9.31 -8.26
C SER A 306 10.32 8.82 -9.45
N ALA A 307 9.04 8.52 -9.25
CA ALA A 307 8.07 8.21 -10.29
C ALA A 307 7.94 9.32 -11.33
N LEU A 308 7.76 10.57 -10.90
CA LEU A 308 7.67 11.72 -11.80
C LEU A 308 8.94 11.86 -12.66
N VAL A 309 10.11 11.84 -12.02
CA VAL A 309 11.41 11.98 -12.70
C VAL A 309 11.64 10.83 -13.67
N ALA A 310 11.39 9.59 -13.27
CA ALA A 310 11.54 8.42 -14.14
C ALA A 310 10.55 8.43 -15.32
N ALA A 311 9.30 8.83 -15.09
CA ALA A 311 8.29 8.95 -16.15
C ALA A 311 8.63 10.04 -17.18
N ILE A 312 9.16 11.18 -16.74
CA ILE A 312 9.65 12.26 -17.60
C ILE A 312 10.90 11.81 -18.37
N TYR A 313 11.89 11.22 -17.69
CA TYR A 313 13.14 10.75 -18.30
C TYR A 313 12.88 9.69 -19.37
N LEU A 314 12.03 8.70 -19.08
CA LEU A 314 11.68 7.66 -20.04
C LEU A 314 10.80 8.19 -21.17
N GLY A 315 10.06 9.28 -20.97
CA GLY A 315 9.04 9.77 -21.89
C GLY A 315 7.80 8.86 -21.97
N PRO A 316 6.80 9.23 -22.80
CA PRO A 316 5.49 8.59 -22.83
C PRO A 316 5.49 7.13 -23.34
N ARG A 317 4.48 6.35 -22.95
CA ARG A 317 4.13 5.06 -23.58
C ARG A 317 3.76 5.27 -25.04
N ARG A 318 4.05 4.29 -25.91
CA ARG A 318 3.56 4.31 -27.29
C ARG A 318 2.02 4.42 -27.32
N GLY A 319 1.55 5.48 -27.98
CA GLY A 319 0.13 5.84 -28.13
C GLY A 319 -0.36 6.95 -27.22
N TYR A 320 0.38 7.34 -26.17
CA TYR A 320 -0.04 8.45 -25.29
C TYR A 320 0.19 9.81 -25.98
N PRO A 321 -0.72 10.80 -25.86
CA PRO A 321 -2.07 10.73 -25.25
C PRO A 321 -3.18 10.34 -26.25
N GLY A 322 -2.87 10.21 -27.55
CA GLY A 322 -3.86 10.08 -28.63
C GLY A 322 -4.58 8.73 -28.75
N THR A 323 -4.13 7.68 -28.05
CA THR A 323 -4.73 6.34 -28.02
C THR A 323 -5.26 6.06 -26.62
N ALA A 324 -6.54 5.72 -26.49
CA ALA A 324 -7.13 5.34 -25.22
C ALA A 324 -6.48 4.06 -24.67
N MET A 325 -6.00 4.12 -23.42
CA MET A 325 -5.40 2.98 -22.70
C MET A 325 -6.34 2.60 -21.56
N HIS A 326 -7.30 1.71 -21.84
CA HIS A 326 -8.29 1.29 -20.86
C HIS A 326 -7.70 0.24 -19.89
N PRO A 327 -8.03 0.33 -18.58
CA PRO A 327 -7.83 -0.75 -17.62
C PRO A 327 -8.40 -2.08 -18.11
N ASN A 328 -7.64 -3.16 -17.98
CA ASN A 328 -8.10 -4.49 -18.36
C ASN A 328 -9.09 -5.09 -17.35
N ASN A 329 -8.93 -4.80 -16.06
CA ASN A 329 -9.70 -5.43 -14.99
C ASN A 329 -9.83 -4.53 -13.75
N LEU A 330 -10.88 -3.70 -13.73
CA LEU A 330 -11.21 -2.84 -12.59
C LEU A 330 -11.62 -3.63 -11.34
N THR A 331 -12.12 -4.87 -11.47
CA THR A 331 -12.41 -5.73 -10.30
C THR A 331 -11.12 -6.16 -9.62
N MET A 332 -10.10 -6.55 -10.38
CA MET A 332 -8.76 -6.84 -9.85
C MET A 332 -8.11 -5.61 -9.22
N THR A 333 -8.31 -4.43 -9.84
CA THR A 333 -7.89 -3.14 -9.28
C THR A 333 -8.54 -2.89 -7.90
N LEU A 334 -9.86 -3.08 -7.78
CA LEU A 334 -10.58 -2.90 -6.50
C LEU A 334 -10.14 -3.91 -5.43
N ILE A 335 -9.87 -5.17 -5.80
CA ILE A 335 -9.30 -6.16 -4.86
C ILE A 335 -7.92 -5.69 -4.38
N GLY A 336 -7.06 -5.22 -5.29
CA GLY A 336 -5.75 -4.64 -4.94
C GLY A 336 -5.86 -3.44 -3.99
N ALA A 337 -6.79 -2.51 -4.26
CA ALA A 337 -7.07 -1.37 -3.39
C ALA A 337 -7.57 -1.78 -1.99
N GLY A 338 -8.41 -2.83 -1.91
CA GLY A 338 -8.86 -3.41 -0.64
C GLY A 338 -7.73 -4.06 0.16
N LEU A 339 -6.83 -4.80 -0.50
CA LEU A 339 -5.63 -5.37 0.11
C LEU A 339 -4.66 -4.28 0.59
N LEU A 340 -4.50 -3.21 -0.19
CA LEU A 340 -3.72 -2.03 0.21
C LEU A 340 -4.30 -1.36 1.46
N TRP A 341 -5.62 -1.18 1.53
CA TRP A 341 -6.30 -0.62 2.71
C TRP A 341 -6.10 -1.49 3.96
N VAL A 342 -6.38 -2.80 3.87
CA VAL A 342 -6.20 -3.75 4.99
C VAL A 342 -4.73 -3.80 5.44
N GLY A 343 -3.79 -3.83 4.50
CA GLY A 343 -2.37 -3.80 4.81
C GLY A 343 -1.92 -2.49 5.47
N TRP A 344 -2.57 -1.36 5.13
CA TRP A 344 -2.28 -0.05 5.72
C TRP A 344 -2.56 0.04 7.21
N PHE A 345 -3.41 -0.83 7.77
CA PHE A 345 -3.55 -0.95 9.23
C PHE A 345 -2.24 -1.40 9.88
N GLY A 346 -1.54 -2.37 9.29
CA GLY A 346 -0.19 -2.75 9.73
C GLY A 346 0.84 -1.64 9.47
N PHE A 347 0.71 -0.94 8.33
CA PHE A 347 1.61 0.14 7.94
C PHE A 347 1.60 1.30 8.95
N ASN A 348 0.43 1.87 9.23
CA ASN A 348 0.32 2.99 10.15
C ASN A 348 0.35 2.51 11.61
N ALA A 349 -0.56 1.62 12.04
CA ALA A 349 -0.64 1.25 13.46
C ALA A 349 0.48 0.31 13.94
N GLY A 350 1.24 -0.32 13.04
CA GLY A 350 2.50 -0.98 13.38
C GLY A 350 3.64 0.01 13.66
N SER A 351 3.60 1.21 13.05
CA SER A 351 4.68 2.21 13.20
C SER A 351 4.73 2.86 14.61
N ALA A 352 3.73 2.60 15.45
CA ALA A 352 3.76 2.90 16.89
C ALA A 352 4.69 1.97 17.71
N VAL A 353 5.21 0.87 17.10
CA VAL A 353 6.09 -0.16 17.72
C VAL A 353 5.57 -0.65 19.09
N SER A 354 4.25 -0.68 19.26
CA SER A 354 3.57 -1.00 20.52
C SER A 354 2.14 -1.49 20.23
N SER A 355 1.43 -1.96 21.25
CA SER A 355 0.02 -2.38 21.17
C SER A 355 -0.92 -1.46 21.97
N GLY A 356 -0.49 -0.22 22.24
CA GLY A 356 -1.16 0.75 23.12
C GLY A 356 -2.06 1.76 22.40
N GLU A 357 -2.30 2.90 23.07
CA GLU A 357 -3.17 3.99 22.57
C GLU A 357 -2.71 4.52 21.21
N SER A 358 -1.40 4.73 21.02
CA SER A 358 -0.80 5.21 19.76
C SER A 358 -1.22 4.34 18.56
N SER A 359 -1.10 3.01 18.70
CA SER A 359 -1.48 2.03 17.67
C SER A 359 -3.00 2.04 17.41
N ALA A 360 -3.81 2.06 18.47
CA ALA A 360 -5.26 2.12 18.36
C ALA A 360 -5.74 3.42 17.68
N HIS A 361 -5.10 4.55 18.01
CA HIS A 361 -5.36 5.84 17.40
C HIS A 361 -4.95 5.86 15.93
N ALA A 362 -3.73 5.42 15.61
CA ALA A 362 -3.23 5.33 14.25
C ALA A 362 -4.13 4.48 13.35
N LEU A 363 -4.63 3.34 13.83
CA LEU A 363 -5.61 2.51 13.12
C LEU A 363 -6.90 3.29 12.86
N THR A 364 -7.42 3.96 13.90
CA THR A 364 -8.66 4.73 13.85
C THR A 364 -8.61 5.83 12.79
N VAL A 365 -7.57 6.69 12.79
CA VAL A 365 -7.48 7.77 11.80
C VAL A 365 -7.14 7.27 10.40
N THR A 366 -6.42 6.14 10.27
CA THR A 366 -6.15 5.51 8.97
C THR A 366 -7.45 5.09 8.29
N GLN A 367 -8.33 4.41 9.02
CA GLN A 367 -9.67 4.05 8.53
C GLN A 367 -10.50 5.26 8.14
N ILE A 368 -10.48 6.32 8.96
CA ILE A 368 -11.27 7.53 8.76
C ILE A 368 -10.78 8.32 7.54
N ALA A 369 -9.48 8.52 7.38
CA ALA A 369 -8.91 9.28 6.27
C ALA A 369 -9.11 8.54 4.93
N ALA A 370 -8.96 7.21 4.89
CA ALA A 370 -9.26 6.39 3.72
C ALA A 370 -10.73 6.53 3.28
N ALA A 371 -11.67 6.44 4.22
CA ALA A 371 -13.09 6.60 3.95
C ALA A 371 -13.44 8.03 3.51
N ALA A 372 -12.86 9.05 4.14
CA ALA A 372 -13.06 10.46 3.78
C ALA A 372 -12.50 10.78 2.38
N GLY A 373 -11.31 10.24 2.05
CA GLY A 373 -10.72 10.36 0.72
C GLY A 373 -11.57 9.68 -0.36
N ALA A 374 -12.03 8.46 -0.11
CA ALA A 374 -12.93 7.72 -1.00
C ALA A 374 -14.23 8.50 -1.28
N LEU A 375 -14.91 8.96 -0.23
CA LEU A 375 -16.13 9.75 -0.35
C LEU A 375 -15.90 11.09 -1.07
N SER A 376 -14.82 11.80 -0.73
CA SER A 376 -14.45 13.06 -1.41
C SER A 376 -14.25 12.85 -2.90
N TRP A 377 -13.53 11.80 -3.32
CA TRP A 377 -13.32 11.52 -4.74
C TRP A 377 -14.62 11.18 -5.49
N LEU A 378 -15.48 10.36 -4.87
CA LEU A 378 -16.79 10.03 -5.44
C LEU A 378 -17.70 11.26 -5.58
N LEU A 379 -17.62 12.21 -4.65
CA LEU A 379 -18.30 13.50 -4.75
C LEU A 379 -17.72 14.38 -5.86
N ILE A 380 -16.39 14.44 -6.01
CA ILE A 380 -15.73 15.18 -7.09
C ILE A 380 -16.17 14.66 -8.47
N GLU A 381 -16.17 13.34 -8.67
CA GLU A 381 -16.61 12.73 -9.94
C GLU A 381 -18.13 12.83 -10.13
N GLY A 382 -18.92 12.64 -9.08
CA GLY A 382 -20.37 12.83 -9.12
C GLY A 382 -20.77 14.24 -9.56
N VAL A 383 -20.10 15.27 -9.05
CA VAL A 383 -20.34 16.68 -9.41
C VAL A 383 -19.79 17.02 -10.80
N ARG A 384 -18.59 16.56 -11.16
CA ARG A 384 -17.94 16.95 -12.44
C ARG A 384 -18.35 16.12 -13.65
N HIS A 385 -18.73 14.86 -13.44
CA HIS A 385 -18.96 13.87 -14.51
C HIS A 385 -20.35 13.21 -14.42
N GLY A 386 -21.15 13.54 -13.40
CA GLY A 386 -22.49 12.97 -13.18
C GLY A 386 -22.49 11.49 -12.78
N LYS A 387 -21.32 10.90 -12.52
CA LYS A 387 -21.14 9.47 -12.21
C LYS A 387 -19.97 9.29 -11.26
N ALA A 388 -20.15 8.44 -10.26
CA ALA A 388 -19.08 7.97 -9.38
C ALA A 388 -18.45 6.71 -9.98
N THR A 389 -17.11 6.61 -10.05
CA THR A 389 -16.44 5.45 -10.64
C THR A 389 -15.70 4.58 -9.61
N SER A 390 -15.51 3.30 -9.93
CA SER A 390 -14.70 2.39 -9.12
C SER A 390 -13.23 2.80 -9.06
N LEU A 391 -12.69 3.31 -10.17
CA LEU A 391 -11.33 3.85 -10.23
C LEU A 391 -11.17 5.10 -9.35
N GLY A 392 -12.16 6.00 -9.37
CA GLY A 392 -12.21 7.17 -8.50
C GLY A 392 -12.30 6.80 -7.03
N MET A 393 -13.15 5.83 -6.67
CA MET A 393 -13.19 5.27 -5.31
C MET A 393 -11.80 4.79 -4.87
N ALA A 394 -11.14 3.99 -5.70
CA ALA A 394 -9.82 3.42 -5.38
C ALA A 394 -8.74 4.50 -5.26
N SER A 395 -8.76 5.51 -6.13
CA SER A 395 -7.85 6.66 -6.08
C SER A 395 -8.07 7.51 -4.82
N GLY A 396 -9.33 7.70 -4.41
CA GLY A 396 -9.69 8.39 -3.17
C GLY A 396 -9.28 7.63 -1.90
N ILE A 397 -9.41 6.30 -1.90
CA ILE A 397 -8.90 5.44 -0.82
C ILE A 397 -7.39 5.67 -0.66
N LEU A 398 -6.62 5.56 -1.75
CA LEU A 398 -5.17 5.72 -1.70
C LEU A 398 -4.73 7.15 -1.34
N ALA A 399 -5.38 8.19 -1.87
CA ALA A 399 -5.09 9.57 -1.47
C ALA A 399 -5.32 9.81 0.03
N GLY A 400 -6.41 9.27 0.58
CA GLY A 400 -6.73 9.32 2.01
C GLY A 400 -5.78 8.53 2.90
N LEU A 401 -5.28 7.39 2.43
CA LEU A 401 -4.28 6.57 3.13
C LEU A 401 -2.88 7.19 3.09
N VAL A 402 -2.47 7.77 1.96
CA VAL A 402 -1.18 8.46 1.81
C VAL A 402 -1.12 9.69 2.71
N VAL A 403 -2.11 10.58 2.66
CA VAL A 403 -2.07 11.87 3.39
C VAL A 403 -1.99 11.69 4.92
N ILE A 404 -2.61 10.63 5.45
CA ILE A 404 -2.64 10.36 6.89
C ILE A 404 -1.38 9.62 7.37
N THR A 405 -0.62 8.99 6.47
CA THR A 405 0.59 8.21 6.81
C THR A 405 1.59 8.96 7.68
N PRO A 406 2.08 10.18 7.35
CA PRO A 406 3.01 10.91 8.21
C PRO A 406 2.36 11.40 9.52
N ALA A 407 1.02 11.33 9.63
CA ALA A 407 0.21 12.04 10.60
C ALA A 407 -0.64 11.12 11.51
N ALA A 408 -0.52 9.78 11.38
CA ALA A 408 -1.54 8.86 11.90
C ALA A 408 -1.62 8.81 13.45
N ASP A 409 -0.54 9.08 14.17
CA ASP A 409 -0.62 9.30 15.63
C ASP A 409 -0.50 10.77 16.06
N VAL A 410 -0.76 11.70 15.13
CA VAL A 410 -0.44 13.12 15.33
C VAL A 410 -1.69 13.99 15.27
N VAL A 411 -2.66 13.68 14.39
CA VAL A 411 -3.89 14.48 14.20
C VAL A 411 -5.09 13.86 14.92
N THR A 412 -6.18 14.61 15.10
CA THR A 412 -7.43 14.04 15.64
C THR A 412 -8.24 13.29 14.55
N PRO A 413 -9.24 12.46 14.92
CA PRO A 413 -10.21 11.90 13.96
C PRO A 413 -10.89 12.95 13.06
N ALA A 414 -11.17 14.15 13.56
CA ALA A 414 -11.70 15.25 12.75
C ALA A 414 -10.65 15.79 11.77
N GLY A 415 -9.39 15.91 12.21
CA GLY A 415 -8.25 16.23 11.33
C GLY A 415 -8.04 15.19 10.23
N ALA A 416 -8.27 13.91 10.52
CA ALA A 416 -8.19 12.81 9.56
C ALA A 416 -9.28 12.88 8.47
N ILE A 417 -10.52 13.25 8.84
CA ILE A 417 -11.58 13.54 7.85
C ILE A 417 -11.16 14.69 6.93
N LEU A 418 -10.64 15.77 7.51
CA LEU A 418 -10.22 16.95 6.76
C LEU A 418 -9.05 16.64 5.81
N LEU A 419 -7.98 16.01 6.30
CA LEU A 419 -6.84 15.63 5.48
C LEU A 419 -7.25 14.65 4.37
N GLY A 420 -7.98 13.58 4.69
CA GLY A 420 -8.44 12.60 3.72
C GLY A 420 -9.31 13.24 2.62
N GLY A 421 -10.26 14.08 3.02
CA GLY A 421 -11.13 14.80 2.09
C GLY A 421 -10.38 15.78 1.18
N LEU A 422 -9.42 16.53 1.71
CA LEU A 422 -8.60 17.48 0.94
C LEU A 422 -7.56 16.78 0.05
N ALA A 423 -7.02 15.63 0.46
CA ALA A 423 -6.04 14.87 -0.34
C ALA A 423 -6.62 14.39 -1.68
N SER A 424 -7.88 14.00 -1.72
CA SER A 424 -8.58 13.67 -2.98
C SER A 424 -8.72 14.89 -3.89
N LEU A 425 -8.94 16.10 -3.36
CA LEU A 425 -8.96 17.33 -4.15
C LEU A 425 -7.57 17.66 -4.73
N VAL A 426 -6.52 17.55 -3.90
CA VAL A 426 -5.12 17.77 -4.31
C VAL A 426 -4.69 16.77 -5.38
N SER A 427 -4.90 15.48 -5.13
CA SER A 427 -4.59 14.38 -6.05
C SER A 427 -5.34 14.53 -7.37
N TYR A 428 -6.66 14.67 -7.33
CA TYR A 428 -7.46 14.85 -8.54
C TYR A 428 -6.98 16.08 -9.33
N GLY A 429 -6.68 17.20 -8.65
CA GLY A 429 -6.09 18.39 -9.26
C GLY A 429 -4.75 18.10 -9.96
N ALA A 430 -3.84 17.38 -9.31
CA ALA A 430 -2.55 16.99 -9.89
C ALA A 430 -2.70 16.12 -11.14
N ILE A 431 -3.63 15.17 -11.15
CA ILE A 431 -3.93 14.30 -12.32
C ILE A 431 -4.51 15.10 -13.50
N GLN A 432 -5.36 16.10 -13.21
CA GLN A 432 -5.84 17.03 -14.24
C GLN A 432 -4.71 17.92 -14.80
N ILE A 433 -3.76 18.32 -13.95
CA ILE A 433 -2.56 19.08 -14.38
C ILE A 433 -1.62 18.20 -15.22
N LYS A 434 -1.37 16.93 -14.84
CA LYS A 434 -0.60 15.94 -15.63
C LYS A 434 -1.05 15.93 -17.09
N THR A 435 -2.36 15.81 -17.30
CA THR A 435 -2.98 15.72 -18.63
C THR A 435 -2.71 16.96 -19.49
N ARG A 436 -2.54 18.14 -18.88
CA ARG A 436 -2.17 19.39 -19.56
C ARG A 436 -0.66 19.56 -19.73
N ALA A 437 0.13 19.07 -18.77
CA ALA A 437 1.59 19.11 -18.79
C ALA A 437 2.21 18.05 -19.73
N GLY A 438 1.44 17.02 -20.13
CA GLY A 438 1.81 16.07 -21.19
C GLY A 438 2.76 14.95 -20.77
N TYR A 439 3.04 14.77 -19.48
CA TYR A 439 3.85 13.65 -18.99
C TYR A 439 2.99 12.42 -18.67
N ASP A 440 3.52 11.23 -18.98
CA ASP A 440 2.85 9.95 -18.78
C ASP A 440 3.32 9.26 -17.49
N ASP A 441 3.02 9.87 -16.33
CA ASP A 441 2.95 9.12 -15.07
C ASP A 441 1.75 8.17 -15.18
N SER A 442 2.05 6.91 -15.50
CA SER A 442 1.09 6.05 -16.17
C SER A 442 -0.07 5.57 -15.33
N LEU A 443 0.17 5.39 -14.02
CA LEU A 443 -0.79 4.95 -13.01
C LEU A 443 -0.91 5.95 -11.86
N ASP A 444 -0.59 7.23 -12.13
CA ASP A 444 -0.76 8.37 -11.22
C ASP A 444 0.00 8.27 -9.89
N VAL A 445 1.22 7.74 -9.92
CA VAL A 445 2.04 7.54 -8.71
C VAL A 445 2.46 8.88 -8.10
N PHE A 446 2.87 9.85 -8.91
CA PHE A 446 3.14 11.20 -8.41
C PHE A 446 1.84 11.91 -8.00
N GLY A 447 0.78 11.75 -8.77
CA GLY A 447 -0.53 12.35 -8.49
C GLY A 447 -1.12 11.91 -7.14
N ILE A 448 -1.02 10.62 -6.81
CA ILE A 448 -1.50 10.05 -5.55
C ILE A 448 -0.44 10.15 -4.46
N HIS A 449 0.69 9.44 -4.59
CA HIS A 449 1.69 9.31 -3.52
C HIS A 449 2.51 10.58 -3.33
N GLY A 450 3.00 11.17 -4.42
CA GLY A 450 3.76 12.42 -4.38
C GLY A 450 2.94 13.58 -3.82
N CYS A 451 1.84 13.94 -4.49
CA CYS A 451 1.06 15.13 -4.11
C CYS A 451 0.30 14.98 -2.79
N SER A 452 -0.30 13.81 -2.48
CA SER A 452 -0.91 13.61 -1.15
C SER A 452 0.12 13.48 -0.04
N GLY A 453 1.30 12.91 -0.33
CA GLY A 453 2.41 12.81 0.63
C GLY A 453 2.95 14.19 1.00
N ILE A 454 3.27 15.02 0.00
CA ILE A 454 3.68 16.42 0.19
C ILE A 454 2.61 17.19 0.96
N PHE A 455 1.35 17.08 0.54
CA PHE A 455 0.26 17.78 1.21
C PHE A 455 0.09 17.31 2.66
N GLY A 456 0.12 16.01 2.94
CA GLY A 456 0.01 15.47 4.30
C GLY A 456 1.16 15.91 5.20
N ALA A 457 2.41 15.78 4.73
CA ALA A 457 3.61 16.13 5.48
C ALA A 457 3.64 17.62 5.89
N LEU A 458 3.07 18.52 5.08
CA LEU A 458 2.99 19.96 5.38
C LEU A 458 1.72 20.32 6.16
N ALA A 459 0.55 19.81 5.74
CA ALA A 459 -0.74 20.16 6.32
C ALA A 459 -0.96 19.59 7.73
N LEU A 460 -0.28 18.48 8.09
CA LEU A 460 -0.37 17.92 9.44
C LEU A 460 0.03 18.93 10.52
N THR A 461 0.93 19.87 10.22
CA THR A 461 1.48 20.84 11.19
C THR A 461 0.41 21.75 11.80
N PHE A 462 -0.68 22.00 11.06
CA PHE A 462 -1.83 22.80 11.50
C PHE A 462 -2.89 21.98 12.24
N LEU A 463 -2.75 20.65 12.30
CA LEU A 463 -3.76 19.71 12.81
C LEU A 463 -3.24 18.80 13.93
N ILE A 464 -2.02 19.05 14.41
CA ILE A 464 -1.39 18.31 15.53
C ILE A 464 -2.28 18.42 16.77
N ARG A 465 -2.66 17.27 17.32
CA ARG A 465 -3.52 17.17 18.50
C ARG A 465 -2.76 17.61 19.76
N GLU A 466 -3.44 18.30 20.65
CA GLU A 466 -2.84 18.88 21.84
C GLU A 466 -2.13 17.86 22.74
N SER A 467 -2.71 16.66 22.90
CA SER A 467 -2.09 15.58 23.70
C SER A 467 -0.76 15.09 23.12
N TRP A 468 -0.62 15.04 21.80
CA TRP A 468 0.65 14.69 21.16
C TRP A 468 1.67 15.81 21.33
N ARG A 469 1.25 17.06 21.10
CA ARG A 469 2.10 18.25 21.26
C ARG A 469 2.68 18.36 22.67
N VAL A 470 1.84 18.27 23.70
CA VAL A 470 2.26 18.36 25.11
C VAL A 470 3.20 17.22 25.52
N ALA A 471 3.07 16.03 24.92
CA ALA A 471 3.90 14.87 25.25
C ALA A 471 5.25 14.81 24.49
N ASN A 472 5.36 15.43 23.31
CA ASN A 472 6.49 15.23 22.39
C ASN A 472 7.23 16.53 22.01
N THR A 473 6.86 17.70 22.57
CA THR A 473 7.45 18.99 22.17
C THR A 473 7.72 19.92 23.36
N ASP A 474 8.80 20.69 23.27
CA ASP A 474 9.22 21.65 24.28
C ASP A 474 8.44 22.96 24.23
N ALA A 475 8.59 23.78 25.28
CA ALA A 475 7.95 25.11 25.40
C ALA A 475 8.28 26.10 24.26
N GLY A 476 9.35 25.86 23.49
CA GLY A 476 9.72 26.65 22.31
C GLY A 476 9.04 26.23 21.01
N TRP A 477 8.25 25.15 21.01
CA TRP A 477 7.64 24.60 19.82
C TRP A 477 6.55 25.52 19.23
N THR A 478 6.53 25.66 17.91
CA THR A 478 5.49 26.41 17.19
C THR A 478 5.08 25.71 15.90
N VAL A 479 3.82 25.92 15.47
CA VAL A 479 3.28 25.43 14.18
C VAL A 479 4.16 25.86 13.00
N TRP A 480 4.64 27.11 13.00
CA TRP A 480 5.49 27.63 11.94
C TRP A 480 6.92 27.06 11.98
N GLY A 481 7.47 26.81 13.17
CA GLY A 481 8.72 26.08 13.33
C GLY A 481 8.62 24.67 12.79
N GLN A 482 7.57 23.93 13.17
CA GLN A 482 7.31 22.59 12.63
C GLN A 482 7.11 22.63 11.11
N LEU A 483 6.35 23.59 10.57
CA LEU A 483 6.21 23.75 9.12
C LEU A 483 7.55 23.98 8.43
N GLY A 484 8.47 24.74 9.05
CA GLY A 484 9.85 24.89 8.58
C GLY A 484 10.60 23.56 8.50
N VAL A 485 10.56 22.77 9.56
CA VAL A 485 11.19 21.43 9.62
C VAL A 485 10.58 20.48 8.59
N GLN A 486 9.25 20.39 8.51
CA GLN A 486 8.57 19.58 7.49
C GLN A 486 8.94 20.03 6.08
N SER A 487 8.95 21.35 5.82
CA SER A 487 9.31 21.89 4.49
C SER A 487 10.76 21.59 4.12
N ALA A 488 11.69 21.60 5.09
CA ALA A 488 13.07 21.22 4.88
C ALA A 488 13.19 19.71 4.54
N ALA A 489 12.53 18.83 5.30
CA ALA A 489 12.52 17.39 5.05
C ALA A 489 11.91 17.04 3.69
N VAL A 490 10.74 17.61 3.36
CA VAL A 490 10.07 17.46 2.06
C VAL A 490 10.96 17.99 0.94
N GLY A 491 11.50 19.20 1.07
CA GLY A 491 12.36 19.83 0.06
C GLY A 491 13.64 19.04 -0.21
N ALA A 492 14.32 18.59 0.84
CA ALA A 492 15.50 17.74 0.73
C ALA A 492 15.18 16.39 0.07
N THR A 493 14.03 15.78 0.40
CA THR A 493 13.58 14.53 -0.21
C THR A 493 13.27 14.69 -1.70
N LEU A 494 12.57 15.77 -2.08
CA LEU A 494 12.27 16.08 -3.48
C LEU A 494 13.54 16.27 -4.32
N LEU A 495 14.52 17.01 -3.79
CA LEU A 495 15.81 17.22 -4.46
C LEU A 495 16.65 15.93 -4.50
N TYR A 496 16.83 15.26 -3.37
CA TYR A 496 17.68 14.07 -3.27
C TYR A 496 17.13 12.90 -4.07
N ALA A 497 15.88 12.48 -3.80
CA ALA A 497 15.27 11.36 -4.51
C ALA A 497 15.10 11.68 -6.00
N GLY A 498 14.76 12.92 -6.36
CA GLY A 498 14.65 13.36 -7.75
C GLY A 498 15.98 13.28 -8.50
N LEU A 499 17.05 13.90 -7.98
CA LEU A 499 18.37 13.93 -8.63
C LEU A 499 19.01 12.54 -8.72
N LEU A 500 18.96 11.75 -7.64
CA LEU A 500 19.52 10.40 -7.64
C LEU A 500 18.70 9.47 -8.55
N THR A 501 17.37 9.59 -8.61
CA THR A 501 16.55 8.81 -9.55
C THR A 501 16.88 9.15 -11.00
N TRP A 502 17.08 10.43 -11.33
CA TRP A 502 17.52 10.83 -12.66
C TRP A 502 18.87 10.21 -13.01
N GLY A 503 19.86 10.30 -12.10
CA GLY A 503 21.19 9.71 -12.29
C GLY A 503 21.15 8.19 -12.46
N ILE A 504 20.38 7.47 -11.63
CA ILE A 504 20.18 6.02 -11.73
C ILE A 504 19.48 5.66 -13.04
N ALA A 505 18.45 6.41 -13.45
CA ALA A 505 17.74 6.15 -14.71
C ALA A 505 18.67 6.32 -15.93
N VAL A 506 19.53 7.35 -15.93
CA VAL A 506 20.58 7.56 -16.95
C VAL A 506 21.59 6.41 -16.93
N LEU A 507 22.08 6.01 -15.76
CA LEU A 507 23.05 4.92 -15.62
C LEU A 507 22.49 3.58 -16.12
N VAL A 508 21.28 3.21 -15.71
CA VAL A 508 20.63 1.96 -16.13
C VAL A 508 20.30 1.98 -17.62
N GLN A 509 19.80 3.10 -18.14
CA GLN A 509 19.50 3.25 -19.57
C GLN A 509 20.75 3.16 -20.46
N SER A 510 21.90 3.67 -19.99
CA SER A 510 23.16 3.63 -20.74
C SER A 510 23.94 2.32 -20.61
N THR A 511 23.60 1.45 -19.66
CA THR A 511 24.31 0.18 -19.40
C THR A 511 23.53 -1.06 -19.84
N VAL A 512 22.34 -1.31 -19.26
CA VAL A 512 21.51 -2.50 -19.53
C VAL A 512 20.22 -2.18 -20.29
N GLY A 513 19.90 -0.89 -20.43
CA GLY A 513 18.66 -0.37 -21.00
C GLY A 513 17.52 -0.40 -19.98
N LEU A 514 16.85 0.74 -19.79
CA LEU A 514 15.69 0.88 -18.92
C LEU A 514 14.38 0.88 -19.73
N ARG A 515 14.31 1.64 -20.83
CA ARG A 515 13.12 1.71 -21.71
C ARG A 515 13.06 0.53 -22.67
N LEU A 516 11.85 0.00 -22.90
CA LEU A 516 11.56 -0.95 -23.98
C LEU A 516 11.59 -0.27 -25.34
N ASP A 517 12.03 -1.02 -26.36
CA ASP A 517 11.93 -0.55 -27.73
C ASP A 517 10.47 -0.53 -28.22
N ASP A 518 10.32 0.02 -29.42
CA ASP A 518 9.01 0.30 -29.98
C ASP A 518 8.28 -0.96 -30.47
N ALA A 519 8.99 -2.04 -30.77
CA ALA A 519 8.46 -3.35 -31.15
C ALA A 519 8.02 -4.16 -29.91
N ASP A 520 8.85 -4.18 -28.87
CA ASP A 520 8.52 -4.78 -27.57
C ASP A 520 7.29 -4.10 -26.94
N GLN A 521 7.20 -2.76 -27.00
CA GLN A 521 6.00 -2.03 -26.56
C GLN A 521 4.75 -2.35 -27.41
N ARG A 522 4.91 -2.80 -28.67
CA ARG A 522 3.79 -3.29 -29.50
C ARG A 522 3.39 -4.71 -29.10
N ALA A 523 4.34 -5.62 -28.90
CA ALA A 523 4.07 -6.99 -28.46
C ALA A 523 3.45 -7.04 -27.04
N GLY A 524 3.94 -6.20 -26.13
CA GLY A 524 3.58 -6.21 -24.71
C GLY A 524 4.62 -6.93 -23.86
N MET A 525 4.80 -6.47 -22.62
CA MET A 525 5.81 -6.95 -21.67
C MET A 525 5.65 -8.45 -21.37
N ASP A 526 4.42 -8.94 -21.25
CA ASP A 526 4.14 -10.34 -20.90
C ASP A 526 4.79 -11.28 -21.94
N HIS A 527 4.58 -11.01 -23.23
CA HIS A 527 5.18 -11.77 -24.31
C HIS A 527 6.66 -11.42 -24.51
N ALA A 528 7.00 -10.13 -24.62
CA ALA A 528 8.34 -9.68 -25.03
C ALA A 528 9.43 -9.96 -23.97
N LEU A 529 9.08 -9.96 -22.69
CA LEU A 529 10.04 -10.12 -21.58
C LEU A 529 9.92 -11.47 -20.86
N HIS A 530 8.75 -12.10 -20.90
CA HIS A 530 8.49 -13.34 -20.14
C HIS A 530 8.08 -14.52 -21.03
N SER A 531 7.78 -14.31 -22.31
CA SER A 531 7.17 -15.33 -23.20
C SER A 531 5.85 -15.90 -22.67
N GLU A 532 5.15 -15.13 -21.84
CA GLU A 532 3.91 -15.48 -21.16
C GLU A 532 2.74 -14.61 -21.64
N HIS A 533 1.52 -14.96 -21.24
CA HIS A 533 0.31 -14.21 -21.54
C HIS A 533 -0.54 -14.10 -20.27
N GLY A 534 -0.81 -12.88 -19.78
CA GLY A 534 -1.53 -12.68 -18.52
C GLY A 534 -2.97 -13.20 -18.49
N TYR A 535 -3.57 -13.38 -19.67
CA TYR A 535 -4.83 -14.09 -19.84
C TYR A 535 -4.67 -15.14 -20.93
N GLY A 536 -5.28 -16.32 -20.73
CA GLY A 536 -5.28 -17.45 -21.69
C GLY A 536 -6.07 -17.21 -22.98
N LEU A 537 -6.22 -15.96 -23.41
CA LEU A 537 -6.81 -15.58 -24.69
C LEU A 537 -5.81 -15.82 -25.82
N LEU A 538 -5.63 -17.10 -26.15
CA LEU A 538 -5.08 -17.56 -27.43
C LEU A 538 -6.08 -17.25 -28.56
N ASN A 539 -6.28 -15.97 -28.89
CA ASN A 539 -6.77 -15.49 -30.18
C ASN A 539 -6.68 -13.97 -30.29
N LEU A 540 -5.93 -13.48 -31.28
CA LEU A 540 -5.92 -12.09 -31.77
C LEU A 540 -6.57 -12.00 -33.16
N ASN A 541 -7.65 -12.75 -33.36
CA ASN A 541 -8.47 -12.78 -34.57
C ASN A 541 -9.88 -12.27 -34.27
#